data_AF-A0A0K0F631-F1
#
_entry.id   AF-A0A0K0F631-F1
#
_cell.length_a   1.000
_cell.length_b   1.000
_cell.length_c   1.000
_cell.angle_alpha   90.00
_cell.angle_beta   90.00
_cell.angle_gamma   90.00
#
_symmetry.space_group_name_H-M   'P 1'
#
loop_
_entity.id
_entity.type
_entity.pdbx_description
1 polymer ?
#
loop_
_entity_poly.entity_id
_entity_poly.type
_entity_poly.pdbx_seq_one_letter_code
_entity_poly.pdbx_strand_id
1 'polypeptide(L)'
;MAKNLDSLYSLLGVTEDASISDIKKAYHLFLRANHPDKTGIQTNENLIEKGMFAWKQLGNADQRKIYDKFLQEQKLHALKNSCDSMVSSCQELDESDASLLKSEGYILIPCVRCDNDINLSVTDYLCIVKEAFFECSACSMLTKVIIYNDEGK
;
A
#
# COMPACT_ATOMS: atom_id res chain seq x y z
N MET A 1 -9.00 -9.64 -18.11
CA MET A 1 -7.59 -9.40 -17.75
C MET A 1 -7.57 -9.12 -16.27
N ALA A 2 -6.88 -9.92 -15.46
CA ALA A 2 -6.84 -9.70 -14.01
C ALA A 2 -6.23 -8.33 -13.77
N LYS A 3 -6.98 -7.45 -13.10
CA LYS A 3 -6.50 -6.15 -12.66
C LYS A 3 -5.30 -6.45 -11.74
N ASN A 4 -4.08 -6.17 -12.18
CA ASN A 4 -2.90 -6.34 -11.32
C ASN A 4 -3.09 -5.41 -10.12
N LEU A 5 -3.15 -5.99 -8.93
CA LEU A 5 -3.08 -5.22 -7.69
C LEU A 5 -1.65 -4.70 -7.56
N ASP A 6 -1.51 -3.39 -7.51
CA ASP A 6 -0.21 -2.76 -7.30
C ASP A 6 0.32 -3.16 -5.91
N SER A 7 1.46 -3.85 -5.90
CA SER A 7 2.08 -4.41 -4.71
C SER A 7 3.50 -3.87 -4.50
N LEU A 8 4.08 -4.10 -3.32
CA LEU A 8 5.48 -3.74 -3.04
C LEU A 8 6.45 -4.48 -3.99
N TYR A 9 6.07 -5.67 -4.47
CA TYR A 9 6.81 -6.38 -5.51
C TYR A 9 6.77 -5.62 -6.83
N SER A 10 5.58 -5.19 -7.25
CA SER A 10 5.38 -4.38 -8.45
C SER A 10 6.11 -3.04 -8.37
N LEU A 11 6.12 -2.40 -7.19
CA LEU A 11 6.86 -1.16 -6.93
C LEU A 11 8.38 -1.33 -7.16
N LEU A 12 8.94 -2.46 -6.71
CA LEU A 12 10.35 -2.79 -6.95
C LEU A 12 10.60 -3.40 -8.34
N GLY A 13 9.56 -3.71 -9.12
CA GLY A 13 9.66 -4.33 -10.44
C GLY A 13 10.06 -5.81 -10.42
N VAL A 14 9.66 -6.55 -9.37
CA VAL A 14 9.95 -7.99 -9.20
C VAL A 14 8.66 -8.80 -9.10
N THR A 15 8.76 -10.12 -9.28
CA THR A 15 7.64 -11.05 -9.09
C THR A 15 7.48 -11.43 -7.61
N GLU A 16 6.29 -11.89 -7.23
CA GLU A 16 6.01 -12.38 -5.86
C GLU A 16 6.86 -13.60 -5.50
N ASP A 17 7.26 -14.41 -6.50
CA ASP A 17 8.14 -15.57 -6.34
C ASP A 17 9.64 -15.21 -6.30
N ALA A 18 9.99 -13.93 -6.40
CA ALA A 18 11.38 -13.50 -6.46
C ALA A 18 12.18 -13.90 -5.21
N SER A 19 13.44 -14.28 -5.44
CA SER A 19 14.36 -14.59 -4.35
C SER A 19 14.79 -13.31 -3.62
N ILE A 20 15.25 -13.44 -2.37
CA ILE A 20 15.76 -12.30 -1.58
C ILE A 20 16.91 -11.59 -2.31
N SER A 21 17.75 -12.36 -3.00
CA SER A 21 18.85 -11.81 -3.81
C SER A 21 18.35 -10.95 -4.96
N ASP A 22 17.24 -11.33 -5.60
CA ASP A 22 16.67 -10.57 -6.72
C ASP A 22 15.94 -9.33 -6.22
N ILE A 23 15.21 -9.43 -5.11
CA ILE A 23 14.59 -8.29 -4.43
C ILE A 23 15.65 -7.27 -4.01
N LYS A 24 16.79 -7.73 -3.48
CA LYS A 24 17.91 -6.84 -3.09
C LYS A 24 18.49 -6.10 -4.30
N LYS A 25 18.72 -6.80 -5.41
CA LYS A 25 19.22 -6.19 -6.65
C LYS A 25 18.22 -5.15 -7.17
N ALA A 26 16.93 -5.50 -7.19
CA ALA A 26 15.87 -4.61 -7.65
C ALA A 26 15.77 -3.35 -6.79
N TYR A 27 15.84 -3.48 -5.46
CA TYR A 27 15.90 -2.33 -4.55
C TYR A 27 17.09 -1.40 -4.82
N HIS A 28 18.28 -1.95 -5.06
CA HIS A 28 19.45 -1.12 -5.42
C HIS A 28 19.27 -0.40 -6.76
N LEU A 29 18.62 -1.03 -7.74
CA LEU A 29 18.29 -0.39 -9.03
C LEU A 29 17.24 0.70 -8.84
N PHE A 30 16.20 0.44 -8.04
CA PHE A 30 15.14 1.39 -7.69
C PHE A 30 15.71 2.66 -7.05
N LEU A 31 16.60 2.53 -6.06
CA LEU A 31 17.25 3.69 -5.43
C LEU A 31 18.11 4.49 -6.41
N ARG A 32 18.82 3.83 -7.33
CA ARG A 32 19.65 4.52 -8.33
C ARG A 32 18.84 5.25 -9.39
N ALA A 33 17.63 4.76 -9.69
CA ALA A 33 16.72 5.40 -10.62
C ALA A 33 16.06 6.64 -10.00
N ASN A 34 15.66 6.54 -8.72
CA ASN A 34 14.95 7.58 -7.99
C ASN A 34 15.87 8.46 -7.12
N HIS A 35 17.19 8.41 -7.31
CA HIS A 35 18.12 9.16 -6.48
C HIS A 35 17.89 10.68 -6.64
N PRO A 36 17.84 11.48 -5.55
CA PRO A 36 17.54 12.92 -5.62
C PRO A 36 18.53 13.71 -6.51
N ASP A 37 19.77 13.23 -6.64
CA ASP A 37 20.79 13.80 -7.54
C ASP A 37 20.41 13.70 -9.04
N LYS A 38 19.56 12.75 -9.42
CA LYS A 38 19.10 12.56 -10.81
C LYS A 38 17.72 13.14 -11.10
N THR A 39 16.84 13.17 -10.10
CA THR A 39 15.43 13.52 -10.28
C THR A 39 15.03 14.84 -9.63
N GLY A 40 15.95 15.50 -8.91
CA GLY A 40 15.63 16.64 -8.04
C GLY A 40 15.18 16.18 -6.65
N ILE A 41 15.41 17.04 -5.65
CA ILE A 41 15.33 16.70 -4.21
C ILE A 41 13.89 16.42 -3.75
N GLN A 42 12.89 17.17 -4.24
CA GLN A 42 11.54 17.15 -3.65
C GLN A 42 10.56 16.18 -4.33
N THR A 43 10.80 15.80 -5.59
CA THR A 43 9.79 15.10 -6.41
C THR A 43 9.57 13.65 -6.00
N ASN A 44 10.53 13.00 -5.34
CA ASN A 44 10.51 11.54 -5.12
C ASN A 44 10.63 11.09 -3.66
N GLU A 45 10.53 11.99 -2.68
CA GLU A 45 10.72 11.62 -1.26
C GLU A 45 9.75 10.51 -0.81
N ASN A 46 8.46 10.62 -1.14
CA ASN A 46 7.45 9.61 -0.82
C ASN A 46 7.71 8.26 -1.53
N LEU A 47 8.22 8.29 -2.77
CA LEU A 47 8.57 7.09 -3.54
C LEU A 47 9.78 6.37 -2.95
N ILE A 48 10.80 7.11 -2.53
CA ILE A 48 12.00 6.56 -1.88
C ILE A 48 11.61 5.96 -0.53
N GLU A 49 10.77 6.63 0.26
CA GLU A 49 10.25 6.13 1.53
C GLU A 49 9.49 4.81 1.34
N LYS A 50 8.57 4.74 0.37
CA LYS A 50 7.87 3.50 0.00
C LYS A 50 8.83 2.40 -0.47
N GLY A 51 9.85 2.74 -1.25
CA GLY A 51 10.87 1.78 -1.68
C GLY A 51 11.72 1.23 -0.53
N MET A 52 12.09 2.08 0.43
CA MET A 52 12.78 1.67 1.66
C MET A 52 11.90 0.75 2.51
N PHE A 53 10.61 1.08 2.65
CA PHE A 53 9.65 0.22 3.32
C PHE A 53 9.47 -1.12 2.61
N ALA A 54 9.37 -1.12 1.28
CA ALA A 54 9.31 -2.35 0.48
C ALA A 54 10.50 -3.27 0.76
N TRP A 55 11.72 -2.73 0.80
CA TRP A 55 12.89 -3.52 1.17
C TRP A 55 12.82 -4.05 2.61
N LYS A 56 12.37 -3.21 3.57
CA LYS A 56 12.20 -3.62 4.97
C LYS A 56 11.23 -4.80 5.12
N GLN A 57 10.12 -4.78 4.39
CA GLN A 57 9.13 -5.85 4.42
C GLN A 57 9.59 -7.09 3.67
N LEU A 58 10.07 -6.94 2.42
CA LEU A 58 10.36 -8.06 1.53
C LEU A 58 11.75 -8.69 1.77
N GLY A 59 12.68 -7.95 2.37
CA GLY A 59 14.05 -8.39 2.64
C GLY A 59 14.18 -9.31 3.87
N ASN A 60 13.21 -9.29 4.78
CA ASN A 60 13.16 -10.17 5.95
C ASN A 60 12.07 -11.24 5.76
N ALA A 61 12.40 -12.52 6.00
CA ALA A 61 11.49 -13.63 5.74
C ALA A 61 10.19 -13.58 6.59
N ASP A 62 10.25 -13.09 7.82
CA ASP A 62 9.07 -13.01 8.69
C ASP A 62 8.18 -11.82 8.34
N GLN A 63 8.79 -10.68 8.05
CA GLN A 63 8.08 -9.49 7.56
C GLN A 63 7.44 -9.76 6.19
N ARG A 64 8.15 -10.46 5.30
CA ARG A 64 7.63 -10.85 3.98
C ARG A 64 6.38 -11.71 4.11
N LYS A 65 6.37 -12.69 5.03
CA LYS A 65 5.17 -13.50 5.30
C LYS A 65 3.97 -12.67 5.77
N ILE A 66 4.21 -11.65 6.59
CA ILE A 66 3.13 -10.76 7.06
C ILE A 66 2.57 -9.97 5.87
N TYR A 67 3.45 -9.42 5.04
CA TYR A 67 3.05 -8.70 3.84
C TYR A 67 2.32 -9.61 2.83
N ASP A 68 2.81 -10.83 2.62
CA ASP A 68 2.20 -11.79 1.70
C ASP A 68 0.76 -12.16 2.13
N LYS A 69 0.53 -12.28 3.44
CA LYS A 69 -0.83 -12.48 3.99
C LYS A 69 -1.74 -11.29 3.68
N PHE A 70 -1.27 -10.07 3.97
CA PHE A 70 -2.00 -8.86 3.63
C PHE A 70 -2.32 -8.81 2.13
N LEU A 71 -1.34 -9.06 1.25
CA LEU A 71 -1.54 -9.07 -0.19
C LEU A 71 -2.55 -10.13 -0.64
N GLN A 72 -2.54 -11.31 -0.02
CA GLN A 72 -3.52 -12.36 -0.27
C GLN A 72 -4.93 -11.94 0.15
N GLU A 73 -5.09 -11.30 1.31
CA GLU A 73 -6.36 -10.73 1.77
C GLU A 73 -6.90 -9.70 0.77
N GLN A 74 -6.04 -8.79 0.27
CA GLN A 74 -6.42 -7.80 -0.73
C GLN A 74 -6.88 -8.44 -2.05
N LYS A 75 -6.23 -9.52 -2.49
CA LYS A 75 -6.66 -10.29 -3.66
C LYS A 75 -8.05 -10.91 -3.43
N LEU A 76 -8.30 -11.48 -2.26
CA LEU A 76 -9.59 -12.05 -1.91
C LEU A 76 -10.69 -10.99 -1.88
N HIS A 77 -10.44 -9.83 -1.27
CA HIS A 77 -11.39 -8.71 -1.26
C HIS A 77 -11.67 -8.20 -2.67
N ALA A 78 -10.64 -8.04 -3.51
CA ALA A 78 -10.81 -7.66 -4.91
C ALA A 78 -11.67 -8.65 -5.70
N LEU A 79 -11.50 -9.96 -5.47
CA LEU A 79 -12.32 -11.01 -6.09
C LEU A 79 -13.77 -10.96 -5.60
N LYS A 80 -14.01 -10.87 -4.28
CA LYS A 80 -15.36 -10.78 -3.69
C LYS A 80 -16.12 -9.54 -4.17
N ASN A 81 -15.41 -8.43 -4.33
CA ASN A 81 -15.99 -7.19 -4.84
C ASN A 81 -16.48 -7.32 -6.28
N SER A 82 -15.90 -8.21 -7.09
CA SER A 82 -16.34 -8.45 -8.46
C SER A 82 -17.70 -9.16 -8.55
N CYS A 83 -18.21 -9.77 -7.47
CA CYS A 83 -19.44 -10.56 -7.51
C CYS A 83 -20.54 -10.11 -6.55
N ASP A 84 -20.23 -9.44 -5.43
CA ASP A 84 -21.20 -9.25 -4.33
C ASP A 84 -21.34 -7.81 -3.80
N SER A 85 -20.65 -6.83 -4.41
CA SER A 85 -20.70 -5.40 -4.02
C SER A 85 -20.59 -5.15 -2.50
N MET A 86 -19.60 -5.78 -1.85
CA MET A 86 -19.31 -5.61 -0.42
C MET A 86 -18.57 -4.30 -0.08
N VAL A 87 -18.15 -3.52 -1.08
CA VAL A 87 -17.58 -2.19 -0.86
C VAL A 87 -18.70 -1.22 -0.50
N SER A 88 -18.73 -0.77 0.75
CA SER A 88 -19.71 0.21 1.21
C SER A 88 -19.28 1.66 0.97
N SER A 89 -17.98 1.91 0.90
CA SER A 89 -17.43 3.26 0.72
C SER A 89 -16.04 3.25 0.08
N CYS A 90 -15.66 4.39 -0.50
CA CYS A 90 -14.33 4.68 -0.99
C CYS A 90 -13.77 5.87 -0.22
N GLN A 91 -12.60 5.73 0.40
CA GLN A 91 -11.84 6.79 1.04
C GLN A 91 -10.64 7.13 0.15
N GLU A 92 -10.52 8.40 -0.21
CA GLU A 92 -9.34 8.91 -0.92
C GLU A 92 -8.48 9.62 0.12
N LEU A 93 -7.18 9.27 0.16
CA LEU A 93 -6.23 9.90 1.06
C LEU A 93 -5.45 10.98 0.32
N ASP A 94 -5.41 12.17 0.92
CA ASP A 94 -4.66 13.30 0.41
C ASP A 94 -3.33 13.52 1.18
N GLU A 95 -2.63 14.60 0.86
CA GLU A 95 -1.36 14.96 1.50
C GLU A 95 -1.54 15.33 2.99
N SER A 96 -2.72 15.83 3.37
CA SER A 96 -3.04 16.16 4.76
C SER A 96 -3.21 14.90 5.59
N ASP A 97 -3.89 13.88 5.05
CA ASP A 97 -4.01 12.57 5.67
C ASP A 97 -2.65 11.89 5.83
N ALA A 98 -1.80 11.97 4.80
CA ALA A 98 -0.43 11.44 4.85
C ALA A 98 0.42 12.13 5.92
N SER A 99 0.27 13.45 6.07
CA SER A 99 0.96 14.23 7.11
C SER A 99 0.48 13.85 8.50
N LEU A 100 -0.82 13.69 8.68
CA LEU A 100 -1.44 13.27 9.95
C LEU A 100 -1.02 11.85 10.33
N LEU A 101 -1.00 10.93 9.36
CA LEU A 101 -0.45 9.58 9.54
C LEU A 101 0.99 9.65 10.06
N LYS A 102 1.84 10.47 9.44
CA LYS A 102 3.25 10.62 9.84
C LYS A 102 3.42 11.20 11.25
N SER A 103 2.53 12.09 11.71
CA SER A 103 2.61 12.69 13.05
C SER A 103 1.98 11.82 14.14
N GLU A 104 0.78 11.29 13.90
CA GLU A 104 -0.02 10.56 14.91
C GLU A 104 0.17 9.04 14.85
N GLY A 105 0.72 8.52 13.76
CA GLY A 105 0.94 7.08 13.53
C GLY A 105 -0.27 6.33 12.99
N TYR A 106 -1.46 6.95 12.98
CA TYR A 106 -2.69 6.38 12.45
C TYR A 106 -3.73 7.46 12.11
N ILE A 107 -4.73 7.08 11.31
CA ILE A 107 -5.96 7.86 11.10
C ILE A 107 -7.18 6.96 11.23
N LEU A 108 -8.34 7.56 11.47
CA LEU A 108 -9.61 6.86 11.58
C LEU A 108 -10.43 7.09 10.31
N ILE A 109 -10.85 5.98 9.70
CA ILE A 109 -11.72 5.99 8.53
C ILE A 109 -13.12 5.56 8.97
N PRO A 110 -14.13 6.45 8.88
CA PRO A 110 -15.46 6.15 9.36
C PRO A 110 -16.14 5.09 8.49
N CYS A 111 -16.73 4.07 9.11
CA CYS A 111 -17.57 3.11 8.41
C CYS A 111 -18.96 3.70 8.15
N VAL A 112 -19.33 3.85 6.88
CA VAL A 112 -20.61 4.42 6.43
C VAL A 112 -21.84 3.56 6.82
N ARG A 113 -21.63 2.36 7.39
CA ARG A 113 -22.72 1.43 7.72
C ARG A 113 -23.05 1.31 9.20
N CYS A 114 -22.09 1.50 10.11
CA CYS A 114 -22.29 1.13 11.52
C CYS A 114 -21.66 2.09 12.52
N ASP A 115 -21.29 3.30 12.09
CA ASP A 115 -20.67 4.35 12.92
C ASP A 115 -19.39 3.93 13.67
N ASN A 116 -18.82 2.77 13.31
CA ASN A 116 -17.55 2.29 13.82
C ASN A 116 -16.40 2.80 12.93
N ASP A 117 -15.24 3.06 13.53
CA ASP A 117 -14.07 3.52 12.80
C ASP A 117 -13.12 2.36 12.44
N ILE A 118 -12.57 2.44 11.24
CA ILE A 118 -11.47 1.59 10.78
C ILE A 118 -10.18 2.35 11.10
N ASN A 119 -9.30 1.73 11.88
CA ASN A 119 -7.99 2.28 12.18
C ASN A 119 -7.02 1.96 11.03
N LEU A 120 -6.57 2.99 10.32
CA LEU A 120 -5.52 2.88 9.32
C LEU A 120 -4.19 3.36 9.92
N SER A 121 -3.26 2.44 10.15
CA SER A 121 -1.93 2.80 10.67
C SER A 121 -0.98 3.27 9.56
N VAL A 122 0.13 3.91 9.95
CA VAL A 122 1.23 4.24 9.01
C VAL A 122 1.76 2.99 8.31
N THR A 123 1.81 1.85 9.00
CA THR A 123 2.29 0.59 8.40
C THR A 123 1.33 0.13 7.31
N ASP A 124 0.03 0.23 7.55
CA ASP A 124 -1.00 -0.09 6.56
C ASP A 124 -0.87 0.85 5.36
N TYR A 125 -0.79 2.16 5.60
CA TYR A 125 -0.59 3.16 4.55
C TYR A 125 0.62 2.86 3.65
N LEU A 126 1.77 2.51 4.25
CA LEU A 126 2.98 2.19 3.49
C LEU A 126 2.88 0.87 2.70
N CYS A 127 2.00 -0.05 3.10
CA CYS A 127 1.68 -1.25 2.32
C CYS A 127 0.80 -0.95 1.09
N ILE A 128 0.14 0.22 1.03
CA ILE A 128 -0.74 0.62 -0.08
C ILE A 128 0.09 1.29 -1.18
N VAL A 129 0.14 0.66 -2.35
CA VAL A 129 0.78 1.27 -3.53
C VAL A 129 -0.18 2.23 -4.24
N LYS A 130 -1.42 1.78 -4.48
CA LYS A 130 -2.47 2.56 -5.17
C LYS A 130 -3.83 2.45 -4.49
N GLU A 131 -4.28 1.23 -4.26
CA GLU A 131 -5.56 0.98 -3.60
C GLU A 131 -5.49 -0.25 -2.70
N ALA A 132 -6.31 -0.25 -1.65
CA ALA A 132 -6.42 -1.31 -0.67
C ALA A 132 -7.86 -1.40 -0.14
N PHE A 133 -8.25 -2.57 0.33
CA PHE A 133 -9.54 -2.78 1.01
C PHE A 133 -9.29 -2.99 2.49
N PHE A 134 -10.17 -2.44 3.32
CA PHE A 134 -10.17 -2.67 4.77
C PHE A 134 -11.57 -3.07 5.21
N GLU A 135 -11.64 -4.14 6.00
CA GLU A 135 -12.89 -4.64 6.54
C GLU A 135 -13.24 -3.96 7.86
N CYS A 136 -14.47 -3.46 7.97
CA CYS A 136 -14.98 -2.97 9.23
C CYS A 136 -15.20 -4.15 10.20
N SER A 137 -14.58 -4.10 11.37
CA SER A 137 -14.70 -5.14 12.41
C SER A 137 -16.12 -5.32 12.97
N ALA A 138 -17.00 -4.32 12.80
CA ALA A 138 -18.36 -4.35 13.34
C ALA A 138 -19.42 -4.86 12.35
N CYS A 139 -19.32 -4.51 11.06
CA CYS A 139 -20.32 -4.88 10.05
C CYS A 139 -19.78 -5.66 8.85
N SER A 140 -18.49 -6.00 8.83
CA SER A 140 -17.80 -6.71 7.75
C SER A 140 -17.87 -6.06 6.38
N MET A 141 -18.29 -4.79 6.31
CA MET A 141 -18.31 -4.04 5.06
C MET A 141 -16.93 -3.50 4.74
N LEU A 142 -16.62 -3.46 3.46
CA LEU A 142 -15.32 -3.06 2.97
C LEU A 142 -15.31 -1.57 2.66
N THR A 143 -14.28 -0.89 3.15
CA THR A 143 -13.92 0.44 2.68
C THR A 143 -12.71 0.32 1.79
N LYS A 144 -12.82 0.85 0.57
CA LYS A 144 -11.72 0.92 -0.36
C LYS A 144 -10.92 2.20 -0.09
N VAL A 145 -9.66 2.08 0.25
CA VAL A 145 -8.74 3.20 0.43
C VAL A 145 -7.93 3.38 -0.84
N ILE A 146 -7.84 4.62 -1.34
CA ILE A 146 -7.10 4.98 -2.55
C ILE A 146 -6.07 6.05 -2.18
N ILE A 147 -4.84 5.89 -2.66
CA ILE A 147 -3.78 6.88 -2.53
C ILE A 147 -3.39 7.31 -3.93
N TYR A 148 -3.35 8.63 -4.14
CA TYR A 148 -2.73 9.21 -5.32
C TYR A 148 -1.27 9.45 -4.99
N ASN A 149 -0.37 8.64 -5.56
CA ASN A 149 0.98 9.12 -5.76
C ASN A 149 0.87 10.07 -6.94
N ASP A 150 1.28 11.32 -6.79
CA ASP A 150 1.47 12.24 -7.92
C ASP A 150 2.52 11.63 -8.86
N GLU A 151 2.07 10.78 -9.78
CA GLU A 151 2.77 10.56 -11.03
C GLU A 151 2.61 11.86 -11.81
N GLY A 152 3.49 12.82 -11.50
CA GLY A 152 3.67 14.02 -12.29
C GLY A 152 3.85 13.61 -13.74
N LYS A 153 2.88 14.00 -14.56
CA LYS A 153 2.97 14.04 -16.02
C LYS A 153 4.20 14.80 -16.48
#